data_AF-A0A2J0LGY3-F1
#
_entry.id   AF-A0A2J0LGY3-F1
#
_cell.length_a   1.000
_cell.length_b   1.000
_cell.length_c   1.000
_cell.angle_alpha   90.00
_cell.angle_beta   90.00
_cell.angle_gamma   90.00
#
_symmetry.space_group_name_H-M   'P 1'
#
loop_
_entity.id
_entity.type
_entity.pdbx_description
1 polymer ?
#
loop_
_entity_poly.entity_id
_entity_poly.type
_entity_poly.pdbx_seq_one_letter_code
_entity_poly.pdbx_strand_id
1 'polypeptide(L)' 'MKEAATGEEGIQAAVEEKPDMALIDIHLSDISGLQAAREIKRRVPQCHLITMSMFKNHD' A
#
# COMPACT_ATOMS: atom_id res chain seq x y z
N MET A 1 0.10 -13.61 5.50
CA MET A 1 0.13 -12.18 5.16
C MET A 1 1.57 -11.81 4.87
N LYS A 2 1.83 -11.09 3.78
CA LYS A 2 3.16 -10.56 3.45
C LYS A 2 3.16 -9.10 3.87
N GLU A 3 4.19 -8.70 4.59
CA GLU A 3 4.42 -7.32 5.02
C GLU A 3 5.57 -6.73 4.19
N ALA A 4 5.55 -5.41 4.00
CA ALA A 4 6.56 -4.67 3.26
C ALA A 4 6.92 -3.41 4.03
N ALA A 5 8.19 -3.06 4.08
CA ALA A 5 8.67 -1.88 4.82
C ALA A 5 8.65 -0.60 3.97
N THR A 6 8.54 -0.74 2.65
CA THR A 6 8.52 0.36 1.67
C THR A 6 7.39 0.22 0.67
N GLY A 7 7.07 1.30 -0.03
CA GLY A 7 6.07 1.29 -1.09
C GLY A 7 6.50 0.45 -2.29
N GLU A 8 7.77 0.48 -2.67
CA GLU A 8 8.29 -0.37 -3.76
C GLU A 8 8.18 -1.87 -3.43
N GLU A 9 8.58 -2.28 -2.22
CA GLU A 9 8.41 -3.67 -1.75
C GLU A 9 6.93 -4.07 -1.74
N GLY A 10 6.06 -3.17 -1.30
CA GLY A 10 4.60 -3.39 -1.27
C GLY A 10 4.01 -3.57 -2.68
N ILE A 11 4.45 -2.76 -3.65
CA ILE A 11 4.04 -2.91 -5.06
C ILE A 11 4.49 -4.27 -5.60
N GLN A 12 5.75 -4.65 -5.37
CA GLN A 12 6.28 -5.91 -5.88
C GLN A 12 5.55 -7.10 -5.25
N ALA A 13 5.34 -7.08 -3.94
CA ALA A 13 4.58 -8.10 -3.22
C ALA A 13 3.15 -8.23 -3.75
N ALA A 14 2.46 -7.12 -4.03
CA ALA A 14 1.11 -7.15 -4.57
C ALA A 14 1.05 -7.77 -5.98
N VAL A 15 2.04 -7.50 -6.83
CA VAL A 15 2.11 -8.07 -8.20
C VAL A 15 2.36 -9.57 -8.17
N GLU A 16 3.22 -10.03 -7.27
CA GLU A 16 3.56 -11.45 -7.10
C GLU A 16 2.38 -12.25 -6.53
N GLU A 17 1.82 -11.78 -5.41
CA GLU A 17 0.82 -12.53 -4.64
C GLU A 17 -0.61 -12.29 -5.13
N LYS A 18 -0.85 -11.20 -5.87
CA LYS A 18 -2.17 -10.77 -6.36
C LYS A 18 -3.26 -10.84 -5.27
N PRO A 19 -3.06 -10.19 -4.11
CA PRO A 19 -3.99 -10.30 -3.01
C PRO A 19 -5.35 -9.70 -3.37
N ASP A 20 -6.42 -10.23 -2.76
CA ASP A 20 -7.76 -9.65 -2.88
C ASP A 20 -7.86 -8.29 -2.18
N MET A 21 -7.01 -8.04 -1.16
CA MET A 21 -6.98 -6.79 -0.40
C MET A 21 -5.57 -6.43 0.05
N ALA A 22 -5.24 -5.13 0.02
CA ALA A 22 -4.03 -4.57 0.61
C ALA A 22 -4.35 -3.39 1.54
N LEU A 23 -3.69 -3.39 2.69
CA LEU A 23 -3.67 -2.28 3.64
C LEU A 23 -2.41 -1.46 3.41
N ILE A 24 -2.55 -0.15 3.22
CA ILE A 24 -1.44 0.73 2.82
C ILE A 24 -1.37 1.91 3.78
N ASP A 25 -0.23 2.11 4.44
CA ASP A 25 0.04 3.35 5.16
C ASP A 25 0.27 4.49 4.16
N ILE A 26 -0.34 5.65 4.39
CA ILE A 26 -0.14 6.86 3.58
C ILE A 26 1.30 7.37 3.71
N HIS A 27 1.94 7.17 4.87
CA HIS A 27 3.30 7.61 5.16
C HIS A 27 4.29 6.44 5.05
N LEU A 28 4.74 6.15 3.83
CA LEU A 28 5.86 5.22 3.61
C LEU A 28 7.17 6.00 3.43
N SER A 29 8.29 5.30 3.57
CA SER A 29 9.63 5.85 3.63
C SER A 29 10.19 6.34 2.28
N ASP A 30 9.72 5.76 1.16
CA ASP A 30 10.24 5.95 -0.20
C ASP A 30 9.27 6.70 -1.12
N ILE A 31 8.01 6.26 -1.18
CA ILE A 31 6.93 6.87 -1.96
C ILE A 31 5.71 7.08 -1.06
N SER A 32 4.78 7.97 -1.42
CA SER A 32 3.53 8.04 -0.63
C SER A 32 2.71 6.76 -0.79
N GLY A 33 1.94 6.39 0.24
CA GLY A 33 1.01 5.27 0.16
C GLY A 33 -0.03 5.42 -0.96
N LEU A 34 -0.40 6.65 -1.31
CA LEU A 34 -1.30 6.92 -2.44
C LEU A 34 -0.65 6.61 -3.80
N GLN A 35 0.66 6.85 -3.95
CA GLN A 35 1.38 6.45 -5.16
C GLN A 35 1.49 4.93 -5.25
N ALA A 36 1.84 4.26 -4.15
CA ALA A 36 1.85 2.81 -4.08
C ALA A 36 0.47 2.21 -4.42
N ALA A 37 -0.59 2.74 -3.82
CA ALA A 37 -1.97 2.33 -4.08
C ALA A 37 -2.36 2.47 -5.57
N ARG A 38 -2.02 3.60 -6.20
CA ARG A 38 -2.30 3.80 -7.63
C ARG A 38 -1.57 2.78 -8.50
N GLU A 39 -0.31 2.52 -8.21
CA GLU A 39 0.48 1.57 -9.00
C GLU A 39 0.01 0.12 -8.80
N ILE A 40 -0.32 -0.26 -7.57
CA ILE A 40 -0.95 -1.55 -7.27
C ILE A 40 -2.28 -1.67 -8.02
N LYS A 41 -3.15 -0.65 -7.99
CA LYS A 41 -4.44 -0.70 -8.69
C LYS A 41 -4.27 -0.83 -10.20
N ARG A 42 -3.22 -0.23 -10.77
CA ARG A 42 -2.90 -0.33 -12.20
C ARG A 42 -2.42 -1.73 -12.59
N ARG A 43 -1.59 -2.37 -11.76
CA ARG A 43 -0.99 -3.69 -12.06
C ARG A 43 -1.85 -4.87 -11.59
N VAL A 44 -2.65 -4.68 -10.55
CA VAL A 44 -3.49 -5.68 -9.89
C VAL A 44 -4.91 -5.10 -9.70
N PRO A 45 -5.69 -4.95 -10.79
CA PRO A 45 -6.97 -4.23 -10.76
C PRO A 45 -8.01 -4.82 -9.81
N GLN A 46 -7.92 -6.12 -9.53
CA GLN A 46 -8.81 -6.84 -8.61
C GLN A 46 -8.51 -6.58 -7.13
N CYS A 47 -7.31 -6.08 -6.80
CA CYS A 47 -6.95 -5.81 -5.41
C CYS A 47 -7.77 -4.63 -4.86
N HIS A 48 -8.41 -4.86 -3.71
CA HIS A 48 -9.10 -3.84 -2.93
C HIS A 48 -8.10 -3.12 -2.03
N LEU A 49 -8.12 -1.79 -2.01
CA LEU A 49 -7.12 -1.00 -1.31
C LEU A 49 -7.77 -0.24 -0.17
N ILE A 50 -7.19 -0.37 1.02
CA ILE A 50 -7.55 0.42 2.20
C ILE A 50 -6.31 1.22 2.58
N THR A 51 -6.43 2.54 2.57
CA THR A 51 -5.37 3.44 2.99
C THR A 51 -5.57 3.90 4.43
N MET A 52 -4.53 3.88 5.23
CA MET A 52 -4.53 4.37 6.61
C MET A 52 -3.59 5.55 6.76
N SER A 53 -3.99 6.54 7.56
CA SER A 53 -3.12 7.60 8.05
C SER A 53 -3.25 7.69 9.55
N MET A 54 -2.14 7.76 10.27
CA MET A 54 -2.17 8.17 11.67
C MET A 54 -2.25 9.70 11.76
N PHE A 55 -3.37 10.20 12.27
CA PHE A 55 -3.44 11.55 12.81
C PHE A 55 -3.09 11.49 14.30
N LYS A 56 -1.97 12.10 14.70
CA LYS A 56 -1.74 12.39 16.12
C LYS A 56 -2.65 13.56 16.50
N ASN A 57 -3.64 13.30 17.34
CA ASN A 57 -4.34 14.37 18.05
C ASN A 57 -3.32 15.01 19.02
N HIS A 58 -3.11 16.31 18.88
CA HIS A 58 -2.34 17.11 19.82
C HIS A 58 -3.30 17.43 20.99
N ASP A 59 -2.97 16.96 22.19
CA ASP A 59 -3.51 17.50 23.44
C ASP A 59 -2.81 18.84 23.78
#